data_AF-A0A8K0DLC1-F1
#
_entry.id   AF-A0A8K0DLC1-F1
#
_cell.length_a   1.000
_cell.length_b   1.000
_cell.length_c   1.000
_cell.angle_alpha   90.00
_cell.angle_beta   90.00
_cell.angle_gamma   90.00
#
_symmetry.space_group_name_H-M   'P 1'
#
loop_
_entity.id
_entity.type
_entity.pdbx_description
1 polymer ?
#
loop_
_entity_poly.entity_id
_entity_poly.type
_entity_poly.pdbx_seq_one_letter_code
_entity_poly.pdbx_strand_id
1 'polypeptide(L)'
;MACYWLNQSETTINIPEVEEICAVTYYKIEINIAGVRWIVSHRYNDFYELHNALVADHGVAKEILPPKKVIRNKSPSFIEERRKKLETYLRNVLNYLKRTMPRIFVEFLDFHKCDIYFMLQSLAFQFYFEADTILSSSKSFTFNPLQLHAVSECFRKPFPTVEQNDRRYDLSHVLDFCSQLNHLCINGSITKIANSNIVPNSLSFELSSFKSLQFLEIKNVSFDNVYSVGNLRNTLIKLCVHKTYITSISQILQCDVLHKTVVEDNQIWSAITEMDFSNNNLTEIDDSVKLVPNVKVLSLNQNKISSISNLSSLTELTHLSISDNLISICDNLHTKLGNVLSLNLSQNNISSLHGFSKLYSLESLDVSSNKICDVEEISCIGDLPCLENLILTGNSVATTVDYRVKVLENFGERAKEICLDNEKPSQPELDKVSILRALRIVKEGKTPTFNNNSFSNSFT
;
A
#
# COMPACT_ATOMS: atom_id res chain seq x y z
N MET A 1 12.63 -18.34 2.59
CA MET A 1 14.01 -17.83 2.45
C MET A 1 15.02 -18.90 2.82
N ALA A 2 16.30 -18.70 2.51
CA ALA A 2 17.35 -19.58 3.01
C ALA A 2 17.57 -19.36 4.52
N CYS A 3 18.00 -20.41 5.22
CA CYS A 3 18.49 -20.33 6.59
C CYS A 3 19.70 -21.24 6.74
N TYR A 4 20.87 -20.68 6.47
CA TYR A 4 22.16 -21.34 6.44
C TYR A 4 22.46 -22.07 7.75
N TRP A 5 22.23 -21.41 8.88
CA TRP A 5 22.57 -21.95 10.20
C TRP A 5 21.85 -23.25 10.53
N LEU A 6 20.61 -23.41 10.04
CA LEU A 6 19.84 -24.64 10.24
C LEU A 6 20.11 -25.70 9.17
N ASN A 7 20.60 -25.28 8.01
CA ASN A 7 20.75 -26.13 6.82
C ASN A 7 22.21 -26.22 6.36
N GLN A 8 23.13 -26.16 7.32
CA GLN A 8 24.57 -26.18 7.10
C GLN A 8 25.07 -27.45 6.38
N SER A 9 24.41 -28.59 6.57
CA SER A 9 24.73 -29.86 5.90
C SER A 9 24.19 -29.93 4.47
N GLU A 10 23.15 -29.15 4.18
CA GLU A 10 22.47 -29.11 2.87
C GLU A 10 22.93 -27.92 2.02
N THR A 11 23.91 -27.15 2.52
CA THR A 11 24.47 -26.00 1.80
C THR A 11 25.48 -26.48 0.76
N THR A 12 25.27 -26.10 -0.49
CA THR A 12 26.21 -26.37 -1.59
C THR A 12 26.60 -25.08 -2.30
N ILE A 13 27.87 -25.02 -2.74
CA ILE A 13 28.41 -23.94 -3.54
C ILE A 13 29.11 -24.56 -4.75
N ASN A 14 28.66 -24.15 -5.95
CA ASN A 14 29.15 -24.64 -7.23
C ASN A 14 29.44 -23.45 -8.15
N ILE A 15 30.32 -23.63 -9.14
CA ILE A 15 30.53 -22.64 -10.20
C ILE A 15 30.13 -23.29 -11.53
N PRO A 16 28.84 -23.45 -11.85
CA PRO A 16 28.39 -24.24 -12.99
C PRO A 16 28.94 -23.76 -14.34
N GLU A 17 29.09 -22.45 -14.50
CA GLU A 17 29.51 -21.84 -15.77
C GLU A 17 30.28 -20.53 -15.57
N VAL A 18 30.84 -20.04 -16.67
CA VAL A 18 31.53 -18.75 -16.76
C VAL A 18 30.86 -17.91 -17.84
N GLU A 19 30.85 -16.60 -17.65
CA GLU A 19 30.34 -15.63 -18.62
C GLU A 19 31.42 -14.59 -18.97
N GLU A 20 31.45 -14.13 -20.21
CA GLU A 20 32.35 -13.07 -20.64
C GLU A 20 31.55 -11.80 -20.97
N ILE A 21 31.78 -10.74 -20.20
CA ILE A 21 31.14 -9.43 -20.37
C ILE A 21 32.24 -8.40 -20.55
N CYS A 22 32.22 -7.65 -21.65
CA CYS A 22 33.21 -6.61 -21.95
C CYS A 22 34.67 -7.09 -21.83
N ALA A 23 34.97 -8.29 -22.34
CA ALA A 23 36.29 -8.94 -22.27
C ALA A 23 36.80 -9.28 -20.85
N VAL A 24 35.90 -9.30 -19.86
CA VAL A 24 36.14 -9.75 -18.47
C VAL A 24 35.39 -11.05 -18.24
N THR A 25 36.10 -12.05 -17.71
CA THR A 25 35.51 -13.34 -17.35
C THR A 25 34.95 -13.28 -15.93
N TYR A 26 33.65 -13.56 -15.81
CA TYR A 26 32.94 -13.74 -14.56
C TYR A 26 32.64 -15.22 -14.34
N TYR A 27 32.72 -15.64 -13.08
CA TYR A 27 32.43 -16.99 -12.63
C TYR A 27 31.06 -16.93 -11.95
N LYS A 28 30.08 -17.64 -12.50
CA LYS A 28 28.75 -17.72 -11.90
C LYS A 28 28.80 -18.71 -10.76
N ILE A 29 28.64 -18.22 -9.54
CA ILE A 29 28.61 -19.01 -8.33
C ILE A 29 27.15 -19.28 -7.99
N GLU A 30 26.77 -20.54 -7.97
CA GLU A 30 25.46 -21.00 -7.55
C GLU A 30 25.53 -21.46 -6.09
N ILE A 31 24.71 -20.86 -5.25
CA ILE A 31 24.52 -21.26 -3.85
C ILE A 31 23.14 -21.92 -3.74
N ASN A 32 23.08 -23.06 -3.07
CA ASN A 32 21.82 -23.74 -2.75
C ASN A 32 21.80 -24.13 -1.27
N ILE A 33 20.72 -23.76 -0.58
CA ILE A 33 20.46 -24.04 0.83
C ILE A 33 19.02 -24.55 0.95
N ALA A 34 18.86 -25.84 1.23
CA ALA A 34 17.55 -26.48 1.43
C ALA A 34 16.51 -26.11 0.34
N GLY A 35 16.93 -26.10 -0.93
CA GLY A 35 16.05 -25.81 -2.08
C GLY A 35 15.92 -24.32 -2.43
N VAL A 36 16.42 -23.41 -1.59
CA VAL A 36 16.57 -21.99 -1.93
C VAL A 36 17.89 -21.80 -2.67
N ARG A 37 17.82 -21.29 -3.90
CA ARG A 37 18.96 -21.13 -4.79
C ARG A 37 19.10 -19.69 -5.23
N TRP A 38 20.33 -19.20 -5.29
CA TRP A 38 20.65 -17.95 -5.96
C TRP A 38 22.03 -18.00 -6.63
N ILE A 39 22.25 -17.04 -7.53
CA ILE A 39 23.48 -16.95 -8.33
C ILE A 39 24.12 -15.57 -8.10
N VAL A 40 25.42 -15.57 -7.81
CA VAL A 40 26.26 -14.37 -7.84
C VAL A 40 27.33 -14.50 -8.92
N SER A 41 27.78 -13.40 -9.51
CA SER A 41 28.79 -13.40 -10.57
C SER A 41 29.99 -12.57 -10.13
N HIS A 42 31.16 -13.21 -10.04
CA HIS A 42 32.40 -12.54 -9.63
C HIS A 42 33.51 -12.73 -10.65
N ARG A 43 34.32 -11.70 -10.88
CA ARG A 43 35.57 -11.84 -11.64
C ARG A 43 36.67 -12.36 -10.72
N TYR A 44 37.72 -12.95 -11.29
CA TYR A 44 38.83 -13.50 -10.50
C TYR A 44 39.45 -12.49 -9.51
N ASN A 45 39.52 -11.21 -9.86
CA ASN A 45 40.06 -10.19 -8.94
C ASN A 45 39.24 -10.07 -7.66
N ASP A 46 37.92 -10.28 -7.71
CA ASP A 46 37.07 -10.20 -6.53
C ASP A 46 37.37 -11.37 -5.57
N PHE A 47 37.65 -12.57 -6.11
CA PHE A 47 38.13 -13.72 -5.31
C PHE A 47 39.48 -13.43 -4.64
N TYR A 48 40.36 -12.72 -5.35
CA TYR A 48 41.67 -12.34 -4.83
C TYR A 48 41.55 -11.31 -3.69
N GLU A 49 40.69 -10.31 -3.84
CA GLU A 49 40.39 -9.33 -2.79
C GLU A 49 39.76 -9.99 -1.56
N LEU A 50 38.74 -10.84 -1.78
CA LEU A 50 38.15 -11.68 -0.73
C LEU A 50 39.21 -12.50 0.01
N HIS A 51 40.07 -13.22 -0.73
CA HIS A 51 41.06 -14.10 -0.14
C HIS A 51 42.07 -13.34 0.73
N ASN A 52 42.55 -12.18 0.27
CA ASN A 52 43.50 -11.37 1.04
C ASN A 52 42.89 -10.93 2.37
N ALA A 53 41.63 -10.51 2.37
CA ALA A 53 40.93 -10.15 3.60
C ALA A 53 40.75 -11.36 4.54
N LEU A 54 40.37 -12.52 3.99
CA LEU A 54 40.23 -13.74 4.79
C LEU A 54 41.55 -14.25 5.38
N VAL A 55 42.67 -14.07 4.67
CA VAL A 55 44.03 -14.38 5.17
C VAL A 55 44.40 -13.42 6.30
N ALA A 56 44.15 -12.13 6.13
CA ALA A 56 44.53 -11.09 7.08
C ALA A 56 43.76 -11.21 8.40
N ASP A 57 42.44 -11.40 8.31
CA ASP A 57 41.54 -11.21 9.45
C ASP A 57 40.99 -12.53 10.02
N HIS A 58 41.10 -13.63 9.26
CA HIS A 58 40.44 -14.90 9.59
C HIS A 58 41.34 -16.14 9.49
N GLY A 59 42.66 -15.98 9.30
CA GLY A 59 43.63 -17.08 9.39
C GLY A 59 43.55 -18.13 8.27
N VAL A 60 42.88 -17.81 7.16
CA VAL A 60 42.83 -18.68 5.98
C VAL A 60 44.24 -18.87 5.41
N ALA A 61 44.62 -20.09 5.05
CA ALA A 61 45.94 -20.39 4.51
C ALA A 61 46.17 -19.70 3.15
N LYS A 62 47.33 -19.04 2.97
CA LYS A 62 47.66 -18.22 1.78
C LYS A 62 47.68 -18.99 0.46
N GLU A 63 47.96 -20.28 0.50
CA GLU A 63 48.25 -21.09 -0.70
C GLU A 63 47.00 -21.72 -1.33
N ILE A 64 45.82 -21.54 -0.74
CA ILE A 64 44.60 -22.25 -1.19
C ILE A 64 43.92 -21.55 -2.38
N LEU A 65 44.20 -20.26 -2.63
CA LEU A 65 43.66 -19.54 -3.78
C LEU A 65 44.46 -19.91 -5.04
N PRO A 66 43.80 -20.29 -6.15
CA PRO A 66 44.49 -20.57 -7.41
C PRO A 66 45.25 -19.32 -7.90
N PRO A 67 46.51 -19.42 -8.36
CA PRO A 67 47.35 -18.23 -8.59
C PRO A 67 46.90 -17.35 -9.77
N LYS A 68 47.20 -16.05 -9.63
CA LYS A 68 47.05 -15.06 -10.71
C LYS A 68 48.20 -15.24 -11.70
N LYS A 69 47.92 -15.72 -12.92
CA LYS A 69 48.95 -15.79 -13.98
C LYS A 69 49.33 -14.38 -14.44
N VAL A 70 50.62 -14.20 -14.74
CA VAL A 70 51.24 -12.94 -15.20
C VAL A 70 50.85 -12.58 -16.65
N ILE A 71 50.50 -13.59 -17.47
CA ILE A 71 50.08 -13.43 -18.87
C ILE A 71 48.57 -13.65 -18.99
N ARG A 72 47.89 -12.81 -19.77
CA ARG A 72 46.45 -12.90 -20.07
C ARG A 72 46.15 -14.11 -20.95
N ASN A 73 46.21 -15.31 -20.40
CA ASN A 73 45.78 -16.52 -21.08
C ASN A 73 44.25 -16.66 -20.96
N LYS A 74 43.56 -16.59 -22.11
CA LYS A 74 42.10 -16.74 -22.22
C LYS A 74 41.70 -18.05 -22.90
N SER A 75 42.58 -19.06 -22.96
CA SER A 75 42.20 -20.33 -23.57
C SER A 75 40.99 -20.93 -22.83
N PRO A 76 40.00 -21.49 -23.55
CA PRO A 76 38.82 -22.11 -22.91
C PRO A 76 39.19 -23.17 -21.88
N SER A 77 40.22 -23.98 -22.18
CA SER A 77 40.77 -25.00 -21.27
C SER A 77 41.29 -24.41 -19.96
N PHE A 78 41.94 -23.25 -20.01
CA PHE A 78 42.49 -22.59 -18.84
C PHE A 78 41.40 -21.98 -17.97
N ILE A 79 40.40 -21.34 -18.60
CA ILE A 79 39.26 -20.77 -17.88
C ILE A 79 38.49 -21.87 -17.15
N GLU A 80 38.28 -23.01 -17.81
CA GLU A 80 37.62 -24.18 -17.21
C GLU A 80 38.44 -24.81 -16.07
N GLU A 81 39.75 -24.94 -16.22
CA GLU A 81 40.64 -25.40 -15.15
C GLU A 81 40.57 -24.46 -13.93
N ARG A 82 40.61 -23.14 -14.17
CA ARG A 82 40.49 -22.14 -13.12
C ARG A 82 39.13 -22.18 -12.46
N ARG A 83 38.03 -22.33 -13.21
CA ARG A 83 36.67 -22.47 -12.69
C ARG A 83 36.59 -23.60 -11.67
N LYS A 84 37.06 -24.80 -12.03
CA LYS A 84 37.11 -25.96 -11.12
C LYS A 84 37.93 -25.68 -9.86
N LYS A 85 39.09 -25.04 -10.00
CA LYS A 85 39.96 -24.69 -8.86
C LYS A 85 39.32 -23.65 -7.94
N LEU A 86 38.62 -22.65 -8.48
CA LEU A 86 37.88 -21.65 -7.70
C LEU A 86 36.67 -22.27 -6.98
N GLU A 87 35.99 -23.23 -7.60
CA GLU A 87 34.90 -23.98 -6.96
C GLU A 87 35.41 -24.77 -5.74
N THR A 88 36.51 -25.52 -5.91
CA THR A 88 37.16 -26.23 -4.79
C THR A 88 37.61 -25.25 -3.69
N TYR A 89 38.16 -24.09 -4.07
CA TYR A 89 38.51 -23.03 -3.13
C TYR A 89 37.31 -22.57 -2.30
N LEU A 90 36.18 -22.22 -2.94
CA LEU A 90 34.97 -21.77 -2.22
C LEU A 90 34.43 -22.83 -1.27
N ARG A 91 34.40 -24.10 -1.68
CA ARG A 91 33.97 -25.20 -0.80
C ARG A 91 34.88 -25.36 0.40
N ASN A 92 36.19 -25.25 0.21
CA ASN A 92 37.16 -25.33 1.31
C ASN A 92 37.02 -24.14 2.27
N VAL A 93 36.87 -22.93 1.74
CA VAL A 93 36.66 -21.72 2.54
C VAL A 93 35.34 -21.79 3.31
N LEU A 94 34.25 -22.22 2.68
CA LEU A 94 32.97 -22.41 3.36
C LEU A 94 33.09 -23.42 4.51
N ASN A 95 33.74 -24.55 4.28
CA ASN A 95 33.95 -25.56 5.32
C ASN A 95 34.81 -25.02 6.48
N TYR A 96 35.84 -24.22 6.16
CA TYR A 96 36.71 -23.60 7.15
C TYR A 96 35.98 -22.54 7.98
N LEU A 97 35.21 -21.66 7.33
CA LEU A 97 34.50 -20.52 7.95
C LEU A 97 33.09 -20.87 8.40
N LYS A 98 32.73 -22.15 8.41
CA LYS A 98 31.36 -22.63 8.65
C LYS A 98 30.74 -22.10 9.95
N ARG A 99 31.58 -21.88 10.97
CA ARG A 99 31.19 -21.40 12.30
C ARG A 99 31.15 -19.88 12.45
N THR A 100 32.03 -19.16 11.74
CA THR A 100 32.20 -17.70 11.92
C THR A 100 31.50 -16.89 10.83
N MET A 101 31.37 -17.43 9.63
CA MET A 101 30.81 -16.79 8.42
C MET A 101 31.11 -15.28 8.36
N PRO A 102 32.37 -14.91 8.09
CA PRO A 102 32.79 -13.51 8.04
C PRO A 102 31.94 -12.65 7.12
N ARG A 103 31.70 -11.39 7.52
CA ARG A 103 30.82 -10.47 6.79
C ARG A 103 31.26 -10.27 5.33
N ILE A 104 32.56 -10.18 5.06
CA ILE A 104 33.06 -10.06 3.69
C ILE A 104 32.72 -11.28 2.82
N PHE A 105 32.64 -12.48 3.40
CA PHE A 105 32.25 -13.69 2.69
C PHE A 105 30.72 -13.77 2.51
N VAL A 106 29.96 -13.33 3.52
CA VAL A 106 28.50 -13.17 3.45
C VAL A 106 28.08 -12.19 2.35
N GLU A 107 28.81 -11.08 2.21
CA GLU A 107 28.58 -10.07 1.16
C GLU A 107 29.01 -10.58 -0.22
N PHE A 108 30.18 -11.21 -0.32
CA PHE A 108 30.65 -11.84 -1.57
C PHE A 108 29.68 -12.89 -2.11
N LEU A 109 28.91 -13.56 -1.25
CA LEU A 109 27.95 -14.58 -1.67
C LEU A 109 26.48 -14.10 -1.59
N ASP A 110 26.21 -12.81 -1.37
CA ASP A 110 24.85 -12.26 -1.24
C ASP A 110 23.94 -12.95 -0.18
N PHE A 111 24.52 -13.55 0.86
CA PHE A 111 23.75 -14.16 1.95
C PHE A 111 22.86 -13.13 2.63
N HIS A 112 23.34 -11.90 2.84
CA HIS A 112 22.57 -10.80 3.43
C HIS A 112 21.28 -10.45 2.66
N LYS A 113 21.14 -10.88 1.39
CA LYS A 113 19.93 -10.67 0.57
C LYS A 113 18.99 -11.88 0.54
N CYS A 114 19.50 -13.10 0.72
CA CYS A 114 18.75 -14.34 0.49
C CYS A 114 18.53 -15.18 1.77
N ASP A 115 19.34 -14.95 2.80
CA ASP A 115 19.34 -15.67 4.05
C ASP A 115 18.71 -14.85 5.19
N ILE A 116 17.87 -15.50 5.98
CA ILE A 116 17.11 -14.88 7.07
C ILE A 116 18.05 -14.21 8.09
N TYR A 117 19.08 -14.91 8.55
CA TYR A 117 19.88 -14.45 9.68
C TYR A 117 20.76 -13.26 9.29
N PHE A 118 21.45 -13.35 8.15
CA PHE A 118 22.32 -12.28 7.66
C PHE A 118 21.52 -11.05 7.21
N MET A 119 20.27 -11.24 6.75
CA MET A 119 19.34 -10.15 6.53
C MET A 119 18.97 -9.43 7.83
N LEU A 120 18.62 -10.19 8.88
CA LEU A 120 18.30 -9.60 10.19
C LEU A 120 19.48 -8.86 10.79
N GLN A 121 20.71 -9.38 10.65
CA GLN A 121 21.92 -8.64 11.05
C GLN A 121 22.08 -7.32 10.29
N SER A 122 21.77 -7.30 9.00
CA SER A 122 21.85 -6.08 8.19
C SER A 122 20.81 -5.04 8.64
N LEU A 123 19.61 -5.48 8.98
CA LEU A 123 18.56 -4.63 9.58
C LEU A 123 18.98 -4.12 10.97
N ALA A 124 19.51 -5.00 11.83
CA ALA A 124 19.99 -4.62 13.15
C ALA A 124 21.05 -3.51 13.06
N PHE A 125 22.02 -3.69 12.15
CA PHE A 125 23.06 -2.68 11.90
C PHE A 125 22.49 -1.35 11.44
N GLN A 126 21.49 -1.37 10.54
CA GLN A 126 20.82 -0.16 10.10
C GLN A 126 20.10 0.53 11.27
N PHE A 127 19.30 -0.21 12.02
CA PHE A 127 18.51 0.33 13.12
C PHE A 127 19.37 0.84 14.27
N TYR A 128 20.54 0.24 14.52
CA TYR A 128 21.48 0.78 15.50
C TYR A 128 21.84 2.26 15.24
N PHE A 129 21.95 2.68 13.98
CA PHE A 129 22.31 4.06 13.63
C PHE A 129 21.11 4.95 13.34
N GLU A 130 20.05 4.39 12.76
CA GLU A 130 18.97 5.17 12.15
C GLU A 130 17.65 5.12 12.94
N ALA A 131 17.48 4.18 13.90
CA ALA A 131 16.21 3.95 14.57
C ALA A 131 15.63 5.21 15.21
N ASP A 132 16.40 5.91 16.07
CA ASP A 132 15.92 7.11 16.75
C ASP A 132 15.47 8.20 15.76
N THR A 133 16.19 8.35 14.65
CA THR A 133 15.84 9.33 13.61
C THR A 133 14.55 8.95 12.89
N ILE A 134 14.38 7.66 12.58
CA ILE A 134 13.18 7.17 11.90
C ILE A 134 11.97 7.23 12.85
N LEU A 135 12.11 6.76 14.08
CA LEU A 135 11.04 6.69 15.08
C LEU A 135 10.58 8.07 15.57
N SER A 136 11.49 9.04 15.65
CA SER A 136 11.14 10.44 15.95
C SER A 136 10.53 11.17 14.75
N SER A 137 10.77 10.68 13.53
CA SER A 137 10.12 11.22 12.34
C SER A 137 8.68 10.69 12.23
N SER A 138 7.75 11.53 11.79
CA SER A 138 6.40 11.08 11.42
C SER A 138 6.37 10.30 10.08
N LYS A 139 7.54 9.92 9.55
CA LYS A 139 7.66 9.23 8.27
C LYS A 139 7.38 7.74 8.42
N SER A 140 6.87 7.14 7.37
CA SER A 140 6.73 5.68 7.29
C SER A 140 8.09 5.01 7.14
N PHE A 141 8.23 3.83 7.73
CA PHE A 141 9.28 2.89 7.38
C PHE A 141 8.71 1.82 6.45
N THR A 142 9.42 1.52 5.36
CA THR A 142 8.97 0.53 4.37
C THR A 142 9.70 -0.79 4.55
N PHE A 143 8.97 -1.84 4.88
CA PHE A 143 9.45 -3.21 4.80
C PHE A 143 8.97 -3.87 3.49
N ASN A 144 9.77 -4.81 2.97
CA ASN A 144 9.29 -5.77 1.98
C ASN A 144 8.89 -7.10 2.65
N PRO A 145 8.11 -7.97 1.98
CA PRO A 145 7.69 -9.26 2.54
C PRO A 145 8.85 -10.17 2.96
N LEU A 146 10.01 -10.05 2.31
CA LEU A 146 11.20 -10.85 2.64
C LEU A 146 11.74 -10.48 4.04
N GLN A 147 11.88 -9.18 4.31
CA GLN A 147 12.32 -8.69 5.61
C GLN A 147 11.30 -9.02 6.70
N LEU A 148 10.00 -8.87 6.44
CA LEU A 148 8.96 -9.24 7.41
C LEU A 148 8.92 -10.74 7.68
N HIS A 149 9.13 -11.56 6.65
CA HIS A 149 9.27 -13.01 6.82
C HIS A 149 10.48 -13.34 7.71
N ALA A 150 11.61 -12.66 7.51
CA ALA A 150 12.78 -12.83 8.36
C ALA A 150 12.51 -12.41 9.82
N VAL A 151 11.87 -11.26 10.04
CA VAL A 151 11.43 -10.80 11.38
C VAL A 151 10.49 -11.80 12.03
N SER A 152 9.54 -12.35 11.28
CA SER A 152 8.59 -13.36 11.76
C SER A 152 9.29 -14.66 12.18
N GLU A 153 10.26 -15.12 11.39
CA GLU A 153 11.04 -16.33 11.71
C GLU A 153 11.94 -16.14 12.95
N CYS A 154 12.32 -14.90 13.28
CA CYS A 154 13.12 -14.61 14.47
C CYS A 154 12.44 -15.04 15.79
N PHE A 155 11.12 -15.10 15.82
CA PHE A 155 10.37 -15.54 17.00
C PHE A 155 10.18 -17.06 17.07
N ARG A 156 10.37 -17.76 15.95
CA ARG A 156 10.08 -19.20 15.85
C ARG A 156 11.28 -20.06 16.16
N LYS A 157 12.51 -19.54 15.99
CA LYS A 157 13.71 -20.35 16.04
C LYS A 157 14.82 -19.65 16.81
N PRO A 158 15.54 -20.35 17.71
CA PRO A 158 16.72 -19.81 18.35
C PRO A 158 17.81 -19.63 17.28
N PHE A 159 18.22 -18.39 17.04
CA PHE A 159 19.41 -18.13 16.23
C PHE A 159 20.68 -18.36 17.06
N PRO A 160 21.79 -18.76 16.43
CA PRO A 160 23.03 -18.97 17.15
C PRO A 160 23.47 -17.67 17.83
N THR A 161 23.75 -17.76 19.13
CA THR A 161 24.62 -16.82 19.85
C THR A 161 26.05 -17.04 19.35
N VAL A 162 26.32 -16.63 18.11
CA VAL A 162 27.70 -16.36 17.71
C VAL A 162 28.15 -15.26 18.67
N GLU A 163 29.25 -15.45 19.39
CA GLU A 163 29.84 -14.43 20.27
C GLU A 163 30.13 -13.18 19.43
N GLN A 164 29.14 -12.30 19.30
CA GLN A 164 29.27 -11.07 18.56
C GLN A 164 29.84 -10.03 19.51
N ASN A 165 31.14 -9.78 19.37
CA ASN A 165 31.79 -8.67 20.05
C ASN A 165 31.24 -7.30 19.59
N ASP A 166 30.48 -7.25 18.48
CA ASP A 166 29.94 -6.02 17.91
C ASP A 166 28.44 -5.88 18.14
N ARG A 167 28.07 -5.05 19.13
CA ARG A 167 26.69 -4.77 19.54
C ARG A 167 25.83 -4.15 18.43
N ARG A 168 26.42 -3.68 17.33
CA ARG A 168 25.68 -3.09 16.21
C ARG A 168 24.81 -4.11 15.47
N TYR A 169 25.12 -5.40 15.55
CA TYR A 169 24.36 -6.46 14.86
C TYR A 169 23.43 -7.24 15.79
N ASP A 170 23.24 -6.75 17.02
CA ASP A 170 22.33 -7.37 17.97
C ASP A 170 20.89 -7.34 17.43
N LEU A 171 20.26 -8.50 17.34
CA LEU A 171 18.92 -8.64 16.77
C LEU A 171 17.86 -7.96 17.64
N SER A 172 18.16 -7.63 18.90
CA SER A 172 17.29 -6.82 19.76
C SER A 172 16.94 -5.47 19.12
N HIS A 173 17.88 -4.83 18.38
CA HIS A 173 17.61 -3.57 17.67
C HIS A 173 16.45 -3.68 16.68
N VAL A 174 16.29 -4.84 16.03
CA VAL A 174 15.19 -5.09 15.09
C VAL A 174 13.86 -5.18 15.83
N LEU A 175 13.83 -5.91 16.95
CA LEU A 175 12.61 -6.10 17.73
C LEU A 175 12.17 -4.81 18.41
N ASP A 176 13.13 -4.09 19.00
CA ASP A 176 12.90 -2.80 19.65
C ASP A 176 12.38 -1.78 18.64
N PHE A 177 12.97 -1.72 17.45
CA PHE A 177 12.50 -0.87 16.36
C PHE A 177 11.07 -1.23 15.93
N CYS A 178 10.79 -2.50 15.62
CA CYS A 178 9.46 -2.95 15.21
C CYS A 178 8.40 -2.65 16.28
N SER A 179 8.73 -2.79 17.56
CA SER A 179 7.78 -2.57 18.66
C SER A 179 7.37 -1.11 18.85
N GLN A 180 8.24 -0.18 18.45
CA GLN A 180 8.04 1.26 18.58
C GLN A 180 7.56 1.94 17.28
N LEU A 181 7.59 1.22 16.15
CA LEU A 181 7.22 1.79 14.86
C LEU A 181 5.72 2.16 14.82
N ASN A 182 5.44 3.42 14.53
CA ASN A 182 4.07 3.94 14.45
C ASN A 182 3.48 3.91 13.03
N HIS A 183 4.33 3.98 11.99
CA HIS A 183 3.90 4.01 10.59
C HIS A 183 4.69 3.00 9.73
N LEU A 184 4.00 1.96 9.28
CA LEU A 184 4.55 0.86 8.50
C LEU A 184 3.96 0.88 7.09
N CYS A 185 4.84 0.89 6.10
CA CYS A 185 4.48 0.58 4.71
C CYS A 185 5.04 -0.79 4.35
N ILE A 186 4.23 -1.61 3.68
CA ILE A 186 4.61 -2.92 3.17
C ILE A 186 4.43 -2.90 1.66
N ASN A 187 5.52 -3.09 0.92
CA ASN A 187 5.45 -3.15 -0.54
C ASN A 187 5.90 -4.52 -1.04
N GLY A 188 4.94 -5.27 -1.56
CA GLY A 188 5.15 -6.60 -2.11
C GLY A 188 5.73 -6.59 -3.52
N SER A 189 6.20 -7.76 -3.93
CA SER A 189 6.62 -7.99 -5.30
C SER A 189 6.45 -9.47 -5.68
N ILE A 190 6.00 -9.70 -6.91
CA ILE A 190 5.99 -11.01 -7.57
C ILE A 190 7.29 -11.29 -8.33
N THR A 191 8.17 -10.29 -8.47
CA THR A 191 9.46 -10.48 -9.13
C THR A 191 10.42 -11.20 -8.19
N LYS A 192 11.15 -12.17 -8.74
CA LYS A 192 12.22 -12.84 -7.99
C LYS A 192 13.27 -11.83 -7.55
N ILE A 193 13.83 -12.03 -6.36
CA ILE A 193 14.90 -11.16 -5.86
C ILE A 193 16.22 -11.56 -6.52
N ALA A 194 16.90 -10.57 -7.12
CA ALA A 194 18.17 -10.77 -7.80
C ALA A 194 18.12 -11.99 -8.75
N ASN A 195 19.15 -12.84 -8.73
CA ASN A 195 19.19 -14.10 -9.47
C ASN A 195 18.82 -15.29 -8.57
N SER A 196 17.84 -15.11 -7.67
CA SER A 196 17.35 -16.17 -6.79
C SER A 196 16.05 -16.80 -7.28
N ASN A 197 15.66 -17.92 -6.69
CA ASN A 197 14.31 -18.49 -6.81
C ASN A 197 13.31 -17.95 -5.77
N ILE A 198 13.69 -16.95 -4.98
CA ILE A 198 12.84 -16.38 -3.92
C ILE A 198 11.87 -15.37 -4.51
N VAL A 199 10.57 -15.60 -4.33
CA VAL A 199 9.51 -14.65 -4.66
C VAL A 199 8.99 -14.04 -3.35
N PRO A 200 9.11 -12.71 -3.13
CA PRO A 200 8.71 -12.09 -1.86
C PRO A 200 7.28 -12.40 -1.46
N ASN A 201 6.33 -12.28 -2.41
CA ASN A 201 4.91 -12.51 -2.13
C ASN A 201 4.54 -13.98 -1.86
N SER A 202 5.44 -14.95 -2.09
CA SER A 202 5.19 -16.35 -1.72
C SER A 202 5.59 -16.65 -0.26
N LEU A 203 6.15 -15.68 0.45
CA LEU A 203 6.59 -15.83 1.83
C LEU A 203 5.51 -15.36 2.80
N SER A 204 5.26 -16.15 3.83
CA SER A 204 4.35 -15.81 4.92
C SER A 204 5.02 -14.89 5.95
N PHE A 205 4.31 -13.89 6.44
CA PHE A 205 4.78 -13.07 7.57
C PHE A 205 3.63 -12.66 8.50
N GLU A 206 3.97 -12.29 9.72
CA GLU A 206 3.04 -11.82 10.75
C GLU A 206 3.39 -10.41 11.24
N LEU A 207 2.44 -9.75 11.89
CA LEU A 207 2.60 -8.37 12.40
C LEU A 207 2.59 -8.26 13.94
N SER A 208 2.75 -9.37 14.65
CA SER A 208 2.72 -9.44 16.13
C SER A 208 3.73 -8.52 16.83
N SER A 209 4.84 -8.20 16.17
CA SER A 209 5.91 -7.37 16.73
C SER A 209 5.59 -5.88 16.73
N PHE A 210 4.60 -5.42 15.95
CA PHE A 210 4.33 -4.00 15.71
C PHE A 210 3.30 -3.42 16.69
N LYS A 211 3.61 -3.49 17.98
CA LYS A 211 2.65 -3.19 19.07
C LYS A 211 2.20 -1.74 19.16
N SER A 212 2.98 -0.79 18.65
CA SER A 212 2.66 0.64 18.70
C SER A 212 2.06 1.18 17.39
N LEU A 213 1.79 0.30 16.42
CA LEU A 213 1.45 0.71 15.07
C LEU A 213 0.10 1.43 15.00
N GLN A 214 0.10 2.62 14.41
CA GLN A 214 -1.06 3.48 14.20
C GLN A 214 -1.44 3.61 12.72
N PHE A 215 -0.45 3.52 11.83
CA PHE A 215 -0.64 3.67 10.39
C PHE A 215 -0.06 2.45 9.67
N LEU A 216 -0.89 1.74 8.92
CA LEU A 216 -0.50 0.56 8.15
C LEU A 216 -0.90 0.75 6.69
N GLU A 217 0.09 0.68 5.81
CA GLU A 217 -0.11 0.67 4.36
C GLU A 217 0.41 -0.64 3.77
N ILE A 218 -0.43 -1.36 3.03
CA ILE A 218 -0.09 -2.63 2.38
C ILE A 218 -0.35 -2.49 0.88
N LYS A 219 0.72 -2.63 0.09
CA LYS A 219 0.71 -2.49 -1.37
C LYS A 219 1.25 -3.72 -2.05
N ASN A 220 0.57 -4.20 -3.09
CA ASN A 220 1.07 -5.28 -3.95
C ASN A 220 1.37 -6.60 -3.20
N VAL A 221 0.71 -6.88 -2.07
CA VAL A 221 0.88 -8.12 -1.29
C VAL A 221 -0.39 -8.96 -1.36
N SER A 222 -0.26 -10.29 -1.50
CA SER A 222 -1.42 -11.18 -1.30
C SER A 222 -1.67 -11.38 0.19
N PHE A 223 -2.92 -11.22 0.63
CA PHE A 223 -3.33 -11.46 2.01
C PHE A 223 -3.37 -12.94 2.40
N ASP A 224 -3.21 -13.88 1.46
CA ASP A 224 -3.17 -15.32 1.78
C ASP A 224 -1.98 -15.69 2.68
N ASN A 225 -0.93 -14.86 2.65
CA ASN A 225 0.34 -15.07 3.34
C ASN A 225 0.58 -14.08 4.50
N VAL A 226 -0.44 -13.29 4.87
CA VAL A 226 -0.34 -12.29 5.96
C VAL A 226 -1.21 -12.71 7.12
N TYR A 227 -0.64 -12.79 8.31
CA TYR A 227 -1.34 -13.24 9.52
C TYR A 227 -1.13 -12.27 10.70
N SER A 228 -1.96 -12.43 11.73
CA SER A 228 -1.92 -11.69 12.98
C SER A 228 -2.07 -10.18 12.84
N VAL A 229 -2.73 -9.71 11.77
CA VAL A 229 -3.04 -8.28 11.60
C VAL A 229 -4.06 -7.84 12.66
N GLY A 230 -4.93 -8.75 13.13
CA GLY A 230 -5.91 -8.49 14.17
C GLY A 230 -5.32 -8.10 15.53
N ASN A 231 -4.02 -8.33 15.77
CA ASN A 231 -3.34 -7.82 16.96
C ASN A 231 -3.29 -6.28 17.02
N LEU A 232 -3.53 -5.63 15.88
CA LEU A 232 -3.48 -4.17 15.73
C LEU A 232 -4.85 -3.49 15.94
N ARG A 233 -5.92 -4.25 16.26
CA ARG A 233 -7.31 -3.76 16.39
C ARG A 233 -7.47 -2.54 17.30
N ASN A 234 -6.66 -2.46 18.36
CA ASN A 234 -6.76 -1.42 19.39
C ASN A 234 -5.79 -0.24 19.17
N THR A 235 -4.87 -0.33 18.21
CA THR A 235 -3.83 0.68 18.00
C THR A 235 -3.91 1.33 16.64
N LEU A 236 -4.40 0.61 15.63
CA LEU A 236 -4.41 1.07 14.26
C LEU A 236 -5.49 2.13 14.04
N ILE A 237 -5.07 3.33 13.65
CA ILE A 237 -5.92 4.49 13.37
C ILE A 237 -6.24 4.56 11.88
N LYS A 238 -5.24 4.27 11.04
CA LYS A 238 -5.36 4.31 9.58
C LYS A 238 -4.90 3.02 8.93
N LEU A 239 -5.77 2.46 8.10
CA LEU A 239 -5.50 1.25 7.33
C LEU A 239 -5.64 1.55 5.83
N CYS A 240 -4.57 1.32 5.08
CA CYS A 240 -4.52 1.54 3.64
C CYS A 240 -4.09 0.23 2.97
N VAL A 241 -4.92 -0.30 2.06
CA VAL A 241 -4.61 -1.54 1.33
C VAL A 241 -4.91 -1.35 -0.15
N HIS A 242 -3.86 -1.40 -0.97
CA HIS A 242 -3.96 -1.11 -2.39
C HIS A 242 -3.33 -2.21 -3.24
N LYS A 243 -3.90 -2.49 -4.40
CA LYS A 243 -3.33 -3.41 -5.40
C LYS A 243 -3.05 -4.81 -4.84
N THR A 244 -3.89 -5.27 -3.93
CA THR A 244 -3.77 -6.59 -3.29
C THR A 244 -4.75 -7.62 -3.87
N TYR A 245 -5.56 -7.20 -4.84
CA TYR A 245 -6.54 -8.02 -5.56
C TYR A 245 -7.63 -8.63 -4.67
N ILE A 246 -7.79 -8.14 -3.43
CA ILE A 246 -8.87 -8.55 -2.55
C ILE A 246 -10.23 -8.31 -3.21
N THR A 247 -11.15 -9.21 -2.91
CA THR A 247 -12.53 -9.24 -3.45
C THR A 247 -13.57 -8.92 -2.37
N SER A 248 -13.19 -9.03 -1.09
CA SER A 248 -14.03 -8.72 0.07
C SER A 248 -13.19 -8.04 1.15
N ILE A 249 -13.81 -7.08 1.86
CA ILE A 249 -13.22 -6.36 3.00
C ILE A 249 -12.93 -7.31 4.16
N SER A 250 -13.76 -8.35 4.31
CA SER A 250 -13.58 -9.42 5.31
C SER A 250 -12.22 -10.11 5.20
N GLN A 251 -11.61 -10.15 4.01
CA GLN A 251 -10.30 -10.75 3.82
C GLN A 251 -9.22 -10.09 4.69
N ILE A 252 -9.38 -8.79 4.99
CA ILE A 252 -8.48 -8.01 5.84
C ILE A 252 -9.00 -7.96 7.28
N LEU A 253 -10.23 -7.48 7.48
CA LEU A 253 -10.76 -7.22 8.83
C LEU A 253 -10.94 -8.50 9.66
N GLN A 254 -11.05 -9.64 8.99
CA GLN A 254 -11.15 -10.99 9.56
C GLN A 254 -10.01 -11.91 9.09
N CYS A 255 -8.83 -11.36 8.82
CA CYS A 255 -7.66 -12.14 8.37
C CYS A 255 -7.31 -13.32 9.30
N ASP A 256 -7.50 -13.18 10.62
CA ASP A 256 -7.18 -14.20 11.63
C ASP A 256 -8.32 -15.19 11.91
N VAL A 257 -9.46 -15.06 11.21
CA VAL A 257 -10.63 -15.91 11.43
C VAL A 257 -10.67 -17.00 10.37
N LEU A 258 -10.62 -18.26 10.80
CA LEU A 258 -10.68 -19.43 9.93
C LEU A 258 -11.96 -19.47 9.09
N HIS A 259 -13.10 -19.07 9.68
CA HIS A 259 -14.39 -19.01 9.02
C HIS A 259 -14.88 -17.56 8.97
N LYS A 260 -14.58 -16.85 7.88
CA LYS A 260 -14.94 -15.43 7.62
C LYS A 260 -16.44 -15.20 7.37
N THR A 261 -17.30 -15.96 8.06
CA THR A 261 -18.74 -16.04 7.82
C THR A 261 -19.57 -15.40 8.93
N VAL A 262 -18.96 -15.10 10.08
CA VAL A 262 -19.65 -14.49 11.22
C VAL A 262 -18.85 -13.27 11.71
N VAL A 263 -19.54 -12.14 11.87
CA VAL A 263 -19.02 -10.94 12.52
C VAL A 263 -19.21 -11.14 14.03
N GLU A 264 -18.12 -11.29 14.77
CA GLU A 264 -18.13 -11.42 16.24
C GLU A 264 -17.65 -10.12 16.91
N ASP A 265 -18.27 -9.73 18.02
CA ASP A 265 -17.95 -8.48 18.74
C ASP A 265 -16.51 -8.42 19.29
N ASN A 266 -15.86 -9.58 19.46
CA ASN A 266 -14.46 -9.69 19.86
C ASN A 266 -13.46 -9.23 18.77
N GLN A 267 -13.94 -8.91 17.56
CA GLN A 267 -13.16 -8.50 16.40
C GLN A 267 -13.30 -7.00 16.10
N ILE A 268 -13.82 -6.19 17.01
CA ILE A 268 -13.95 -4.76 16.74
C ILE A 268 -12.57 -4.09 16.63
N TRP A 269 -12.36 -3.37 15.53
CA TRP A 269 -11.24 -2.45 15.33
C TRP A 269 -11.61 -1.11 15.97
N SER A 270 -11.31 -0.98 17.26
CA SER A 270 -11.77 0.12 18.10
C SER A 270 -11.10 1.46 17.76
N ALA A 271 -9.90 1.44 17.17
CA ALA A 271 -9.11 2.63 16.90
C ALA A 271 -9.21 3.18 15.47
N ILE A 272 -9.68 2.39 14.49
CA ILE A 272 -9.64 2.79 13.08
C ILE A 272 -10.63 3.94 12.83
N THR A 273 -10.12 5.06 12.31
CA THR A 273 -10.91 6.21 11.85
C THR A 273 -10.83 6.43 10.34
N GLU A 274 -9.76 5.94 9.70
CA GLU A 274 -9.55 6.09 8.26
C GLU A 274 -9.24 4.75 7.61
N MET A 275 -9.99 4.41 6.55
CA MET A 275 -9.72 3.24 5.72
C MET A 275 -9.67 3.61 4.25
N ASP A 276 -8.69 3.04 3.57
CA ASP A 276 -8.56 3.14 2.11
C ASP A 276 -8.31 1.75 1.52
N PHE A 277 -9.30 1.23 0.80
CA PHE A 277 -9.21 -0.02 0.04
C PHE A 277 -9.28 0.23 -1.48
N SER A 278 -8.81 1.39 -1.92
CA SER A 278 -8.80 1.74 -3.34
C SER A 278 -7.87 0.82 -4.15
N ASN A 279 -8.12 0.69 -5.45
CA ASN A 279 -7.33 -0.13 -6.37
C ASN A 279 -7.31 -1.63 -6.02
N ASN A 280 -8.47 -2.22 -5.73
CA ASN A 280 -8.60 -3.67 -5.53
C ASN A 280 -9.70 -4.24 -6.47
N ASN A 281 -10.23 -5.41 -6.15
CA ASN A 281 -11.28 -6.10 -6.91
C ASN A 281 -12.57 -6.26 -6.10
N LEU A 282 -12.85 -5.33 -5.17
CA LEU A 282 -14.06 -5.40 -4.35
C LEU A 282 -15.30 -5.31 -5.24
N THR A 283 -16.21 -6.27 -5.12
CA THR A 283 -17.48 -6.27 -5.88
C THR A 283 -18.65 -5.74 -5.08
N GLU A 284 -18.53 -5.74 -3.76
CA GLU A 284 -19.54 -5.27 -2.83
C GLU A 284 -18.90 -4.72 -1.54
N ILE A 285 -19.71 -4.00 -0.77
CA ILE A 285 -19.39 -3.62 0.61
C ILE A 285 -20.03 -4.67 1.51
N ASP A 286 -19.25 -5.65 1.94
CA ASP A 286 -19.73 -6.74 2.79
C ASP A 286 -19.95 -6.30 4.25
N ASP A 287 -20.61 -7.16 5.04
CA ASP A 287 -21.00 -6.89 6.42
C ASP A 287 -19.82 -6.71 7.40
N SER A 288 -18.59 -7.06 7.02
CA SER A 288 -17.43 -6.93 7.90
C SER A 288 -17.09 -5.47 8.23
N VAL A 289 -17.62 -4.49 7.47
CA VAL A 289 -17.51 -3.07 7.82
C VAL A 289 -18.12 -2.75 9.19
N LYS A 290 -19.03 -3.58 9.72
CA LYS A 290 -19.55 -3.44 11.09
C LYS A 290 -18.46 -3.56 12.16
N LEU A 291 -17.31 -4.17 11.83
CA LEU A 291 -16.16 -4.32 12.73
C LEU A 291 -15.38 -3.02 12.94
N VAL A 292 -15.67 -1.94 12.20
CA VAL A 292 -14.94 -0.67 12.26
C VAL A 292 -15.89 0.51 12.57
N PRO A 293 -16.59 0.49 13.72
CA PRO A 293 -17.71 1.41 14.00
C PRO A 293 -17.30 2.89 14.06
N ASN A 294 -16.02 3.18 14.31
CA ASN A 294 -15.49 4.54 14.48
C ASN A 294 -14.92 5.16 13.19
N VAL A 295 -15.09 4.49 12.04
CA VAL A 295 -14.59 4.98 10.75
C VAL A 295 -15.30 6.27 10.35
N LYS A 296 -14.50 7.30 10.07
CA LYS A 296 -14.94 8.62 9.60
C LYS A 296 -14.70 8.83 8.12
N VAL A 297 -13.62 8.23 7.60
CA VAL A 297 -13.22 8.34 6.19
C VAL A 297 -13.08 6.94 5.60
N LEU A 298 -13.82 6.66 4.53
CA LEU A 298 -13.77 5.41 3.79
C LEU A 298 -13.57 5.68 2.30
N SER A 299 -12.46 5.17 1.75
CA SER A 299 -12.16 5.21 0.32
C SER A 299 -12.17 3.81 -0.28
N LEU A 300 -12.96 3.62 -1.33
CA LEU A 300 -13.16 2.36 -2.06
C LEU A 300 -12.98 2.57 -3.57
N ASN A 301 -12.17 3.55 -3.95
CA ASN A 301 -12.04 3.99 -5.35
C ASN A 301 -11.41 2.92 -6.23
N GLN A 302 -11.71 2.90 -7.52
CA GLN A 302 -11.08 1.98 -8.48
C GLN A 302 -11.28 0.51 -8.06
N ASN A 303 -12.53 0.13 -7.83
CA ASN A 303 -12.97 -1.24 -7.51
C ASN A 303 -14.06 -1.66 -8.52
N LYS A 304 -14.82 -2.71 -8.22
CA LYS A 304 -15.90 -3.25 -9.06
C LYS A 304 -17.25 -3.22 -8.33
N ILE A 305 -17.44 -2.27 -7.41
CA ILE A 305 -18.62 -2.18 -6.57
C ILE A 305 -19.81 -1.71 -7.42
N SER A 306 -20.89 -2.48 -7.42
CA SER A 306 -22.10 -2.16 -8.20
C SER A 306 -23.20 -1.47 -7.39
N SER A 307 -23.14 -1.52 -6.06
CA SER A 307 -24.15 -0.94 -5.18
C SER A 307 -23.57 -0.54 -3.83
N ILE A 308 -24.10 0.55 -3.27
CA ILE A 308 -23.83 0.96 -1.89
C ILE A 308 -24.75 0.17 -0.96
N SER A 309 -24.18 -0.52 0.03
CA SER A 309 -24.86 -1.35 1.03
C SER A 309 -24.04 -1.43 2.33
N ASN A 310 -24.67 -1.87 3.42
CA ASN A 310 -24.03 -2.23 4.69
C ASN A 310 -23.25 -1.12 5.42
N LEU A 311 -23.38 0.14 4.99
CA LEU A 311 -22.73 1.29 5.66
C LEU A 311 -23.60 1.93 6.77
N SER A 312 -24.82 1.43 7.00
CA SER A 312 -25.76 2.02 7.97
C SER A 312 -25.29 1.89 9.42
N SER A 313 -24.39 0.96 9.70
CA SER A 313 -23.75 0.79 11.02
C SER A 313 -22.61 1.76 11.28
N LEU A 314 -22.08 2.44 10.25
CA LEU A 314 -20.97 3.38 10.38
C LEU A 314 -21.49 4.76 10.73
N THR A 315 -21.94 4.95 11.97
CA THR A 315 -22.59 6.19 12.41
C THR A 315 -21.66 7.41 12.40
N GLU A 316 -20.35 7.17 12.49
CA GLU A 316 -19.31 8.20 12.47
C GLU A 316 -18.81 8.54 11.06
N LEU A 317 -19.30 7.84 10.02
CA LEU A 317 -18.84 8.02 8.65
C LEU A 317 -19.28 9.39 8.11
N THR A 318 -18.30 10.25 7.82
CA THR A 318 -18.51 11.60 7.30
C THR A 318 -18.04 11.75 5.86
N HIS A 319 -17.03 10.98 5.44
CA HIS A 319 -16.44 11.06 4.11
C HIS A 319 -16.43 9.68 3.45
N LEU A 320 -17.10 9.58 2.30
CA LEU A 320 -17.18 8.34 1.52
C LEU A 320 -16.76 8.61 0.08
N SER A 321 -15.74 7.87 -0.37
CA SER A 321 -15.25 7.91 -1.75
C SER A 321 -15.41 6.53 -2.38
N ILE A 322 -16.20 6.42 -3.44
CA ILE A 322 -16.39 5.20 -4.23
C ILE A 322 -16.33 5.55 -5.72
N SER A 323 -15.33 6.35 -6.11
CA SER A 323 -15.13 6.75 -7.50
C SER A 323 -14.58 5.60 -8.35
N ASP A 324 -14.78 5.67 -9.66
CA ASP A 324 -14.27 4.67 -10.62
C ASP A 324 -14.71 3.25 -10.23
N ASN A 325 -16.03 3.06 -10.21
CA ASN A 325 -16.71 1.82 -9.83
C ASN A 325 -17.88 1.54 -10.79
N LEU A 326 -18.74 0.57 -10.47
CA LEU A 326 -19.84 0.12 -11.33
C LEU A 326 -21.22 0.52 -10.79
N ILE A 327 -21.30 1.55 -9.95
CA ILE A 327 -22.55 1.98 -9.32
C ILE A 327 -23.46 2.58 -10.37
N SER A 328 -24.69 2.07 -10.45
CA SER A 328 -25.73 2.58 -11.38
C SER A 328 -27.02 2.95 -10.67
N ILE A 329 -27.38 2.21 -9.61
CA ILE A 329 -28.62 2.39 -8.85
C ILE A 329 -28.28 2.94 -7.47
N CYS A 330 -28.81 4.13 -7.18
CA CYS A 330 -28.60 4.86 -5.93
C CYS A 330 -29.90 4.98 -5.11
N ASP A 331 -30.73 3.94 -5.05
CA ASP A 331 -32.01 4.01 -4.35
C ASP A 331 -31.87 3.94 -2.83
N ASN A 332 -32.70 4.74 -2.14
CA ASN A 332 -32.83 4.76 -0.69
C ASN A 332 -31.49 4.94 0.06
N LEU A 333 -30.57 5.77 -0.45
CA LEU A 333 -29.25 5.96 0.19
C LEU A 333 -29.35 6.41 1.65
N HIS A 334 -30.35 7.20 2.00
CA HIS A 334 -30.65 7.61 3.39
C HIS A 334 -30.88 6.44 4.38
N THR A 335 -31.20 5.24 3.88
CA THR A 335 -31.33 4.03 4.72
C THR A 335 -30.04 3.24 4.82
N LYS A 336 -29.07 3.52 3.94
CA LYS A 336 -27.82 2.76 3.77
C LYS A 336 -26.60 3.53 4.23
N LEU A 337 -26.66 4.86 4.20
CA LEU A 337 -25.61 5.77 4.63
C LEU A 337 -26.04 6.42 5.95
N GLY A 338 -25.05 6.64 6.83
CA GLY A 338 -25.21 7.48 8.02
C GLY A 338 -25.18 8.98 7.68
N ASN A 339 -24.59 9.78 8.57
CA ASN A 339 -24.47 11.24 8.41
C ASN A 339 -23.28 11.64 7.53
N VAL A 340 -23.27 11.18 6.28
CA VAL A 340 -22.20 11.50 5.33
C VAL A 340 -22.28 12.98 4.92
N LEU A 341 -21.17 13.70 5.09
CA LEU A 341 -20.99 15.11 4.72
C LEU A 341 -20.41 15.24 3.31
N SER A 342 -19.51 14.34 2.92
CA SER A 342 -18.84 14.35 1.62
C SER A 342 -18.94 13.00 0.92
N LEU A 343 -19.53 13.00 -0.28
CA LEU A 343 -19.76 11.81 -1.08
C LEU A 343 -19.17 11.97 -2.48
N ASN A 344 -18.16 11.16 -2.80
CA ASN A 344 -17.59 11.08 -4.13
C ASN A 344 -18.01 9.78 -4.82
N LEU A 345 -18.78 9.93 -5.89
CA LEU A 345 -19.26 8.88 -6.79
C LEU A 345 -18.87 9.17 -8.24
N SER A 346 -17.81 9.95 -8.46
CA SER A 346 -17.30 10.24 -9.80
C SER A 346 -16.94 8.97 -10.57
N GLN A 347 -17.02 9.02 -11.91
CA GLN A 347 -16.66 7.89 -12.78
C GLN A 347 -17.44 6.61 -12.43
N ASN A 348 -18.77 6.72 -12.31
CA ASN A 348 -19.68 5.60 -12.14
C ASN A 348 -20.70 5.57 -13.31
N ASN A 349 -21.79 4.81 -13.17
CA ASN A 349 -22.85 4.66 -14.16
C ASN A 349 -24.19 5.24 -13.67
N ILE A 350 -24.17 6.24 -12.78
CA ILE A 350 -25.37 6.81 -12.15
C ILE A 350 -26.14 7.65 -13.18
N SER A 351 -27.43 7.38 -13.34
CA SER A 351 -28.30 8.15 -14.24
C SER A 351 -29.37 8.97 -13.53
N SER A 352 -29.64 8.69 -12.24
CA SER A 352 -30.67 9.41 -11.46
C SER A 352 -30.16 9.83 -10.09
N LEU A 353 -30.62 11.01 -9.65
CA LEU A 353 -30.32 11.60 -8.34
C LEU A 353 -31.47 11.45 -7.32
N HIS A 354 -32.54 10.75 -7.66
CA HIS A 354 -33.72 10.63 -6.80
C HIS A 354 -33.40 10.11 -5.39
N GLY A 355 -32.50 9.12 -5.28
CA GLY A 355 -32.15 8.53 -3.98
C GLY A 355 -31.25 9.37 -3.07
N PHE A 356 -30.80 10.54 -3.54
CA PHE A 356 -30.01 11.50 -2.75
C PHE A 356 -30.87 12.52 -2.00
N SER A 357 -32.16 12.63 -2.33
CA SER A 357 -33.11 13.65 -1.83
C SER A 357 -33.28 13.77 -0.32
N LYS A 358 -32.83 12.76 0.44
CA LYS A 358 -32.94 12.71 1.91
C LYS A 358 -31.59 12.72 2.63
N LEU A 359 -30.49 12.99 1.93
CA LEU A 359 -29.16 13.10 2.53
C LEU A 359 -28.95 14.51 3.10
N TYR A 360 -29.72 14.87 4.12
CA TYR A 360 -29.84 16.25 4.60
C TYR A 360 -28.54 16.85 5.14
N SER A 361 -27.60 16.03 5.59
CA SER A 361 -26.28 16.45 6.08
C SER A 361 -25.22 16.58 4.98
N LEU A 362 -25.55 16.24 3.73
CA LEU A 362 -24.58 16.24 2.64
C LEU A 362 -24.17 17.68 2.27
N GLU A 363 -22.88 17.96 2.38
CA GLU A 363 -22.27 19.26 2.07
C GLU A 363 -21.56 19.25 0.71
N SER A 364 -21.01 18.11 0.32
CA SER A 364 -20.27 17.94 -0.93
C SER A 364 -20.68 16.67 -1.67
N LEU A 365 -21.06 16.83 -2.94
CA LEU A 365 -21.42 15.74 -3.84
C LEU A 365 -20.63 15.83 -5.15
N ASP A 366 -19.79 14.84 -5.40
CA ASP A 366 -19.13 14.66 -6.69
C ASP A 366 -19.77 13.48 -7.42
N VAL A 367 -20.49 13.78 -8.48
CA VAL A 367 -21.08 12.81 -9.42
C VAL A 367 -20.56 13.05 -10.83
N SER A 368 -19.36 13.61 -10.96
CA SER A 368 -18.73 13.85 -12.26
C SER A 368 -18.51 12.56 -13.06
N SER A 369 -18.50 12.65 -14.38
CA SER A 369 -18.30 11.51 -15.29
C SER A 369 -19.27 10.35 -15.03
N ASN A 370 -20.56 10.66 -14.88
CA ASN A 370 -21.67 9.70 -14.77
C ASN A 370 -22.60 9.82 -15.99
N LYS A 371 -23.84 9.32 -15.90
CA LYS A 371 -24.85 9.29 -16.96
C LYS A 371 -26.06 10.17 -16.67
N ILE A 372 -25.87 11.27 -15.95
CA ILE A 372 -26.94 12.23 -15.64
C ILE A 372 -27.23 13.05 -16.90
N CYS A 373 -28.43 12.88 -17.47
CA CYS A 373 -28.79 13.50 -18.75
C CYS A 373 -29.56 14.81 -18.58
N ASP A 374 -30.52 14.83 -17.66
CA ASP A 374 -31.52 15.89 -17.60
C ASP A 374 -31.34 16.79 -16.38
N VAL A 375 -31.60 18.08 -16.56
CA VAL A 375 -31.60 19.07 -15.47
C VAL A 375 -32.68 18.75 -14.43
N GLU A 376 -33.75 18.06 -14.82
CA GLU A 376 -34.83 17.65 -13.91
C GLU A 376 -34.32 16.77 -12.77
N GLU A 377 -33.27 15.97 -12.99
CA GLU A 377 -32.65 15.17 -11.92
C GLU A 377 -32.06 16.03 -10.80
N ILE A 378 -31.62 17.26 -11.10
CA ILE A 378 -31.05 18.18 -10.11
C ILE A 378 -32.10 18.63 -9.09
N SER A 379 -33.38 18.67 -9.48
CA SER A 379 -34.47 19.02 -8.56
C SER A 379 -34.52 18.08 -7.35
N CYS A 380 -34.06 16.83 -7.49
CA CYS A 380 -34.01 15.86 -6.40
C CYS A 380 -33.05 16.26 -5.27
N ILE A 381 -32.03 17.06 -5.58
CA ILE A 381 -31.02 17.52 -4.61
C ILE A 381 -31.10 19.03 -4.31
N GLY A 382 -31.98 19.77 -4.99
CA GLY A 382 -32.14 21.22 -4.81
C GLY A 382 -32.57 21.63 -3.41
N ASP A 383 -33.33 20.77 -2.72
CA ASP A 383 -33.84 21.01 -1.37
C ASP A 383 -32.87 20.56 -0.25
N LEU A 384 -31.70 20.00 -0.58
CA LEU A 384 -30.74 19.55 0.43
C LEU A 384 -30.12 20.74 1.16
N PRO A 385 -30.41 20.95 2.46
CA PRO A 385 -30.17 22.23 3.14
C PRO A 385 -28.69 22.55 3.37
N CYS A 386 -27.83 21.53 3.40
CA CYS A 386 -26.40 21.68 3.66
C CYS A 386 -25.54 21.60 2.40
N LEU A 387 -26.10 21.25 1.23
CA LEU A 387 -25.29 21.03 0.02
C LEU A 387 -24.70 22.36 -0.44
N GLU A 388 -23.37 22.42 -0.52
CA GLU A 388 -22.60 23.60 -0.93
C GLU A 388 -21.72 23.32 -2.15
N ASN A 389 -21.23 22.09 -2.32
CA ASN A 389 -20.33 21.74 -3.42
C ASN A 389 -20.97 20.65 -4.28
N LEU A 390 -21.12 20.91 -5.57
CA LEU A 390 -21.69 19.98 -6.54
C LEU A 390 -20.79 19.90 -7.77
N ILE A 391 -20.34 18.70 -8.10
CA ILE A 391 -19.57 18.44 -9.33
C ILE A 391 -20.35 17.50 -10.24
N LEU A 392 -20.64 17.99 -11.44
CA LEU A 392 -21.45 17.35 -12.47
C LEU A 392 -20.73 17.29 -13.83
N THR A 393 -19.53 17.87 -13.94
CA THR A 393 -18.68 17.76 -15.15
C THR A 393 -18.60 16.33 -15.69
N GLY A 394 -18.54 16.17 -17.01
CA GLY A 394 -18.48 14.85 -17.65
C GLY A 394 -19.81 14.08 -17.69
N ASN A 395 -20.91 14.66 -17.23
CA ASN A 395 -22.27 14.16 -17.49
C ASN A 395 -22.87 14.80 -18.75
N SER A 396 -23.89 14.17 -19.34
CA SER A 396 -24.61 14.72 -20.49
C SER A 396 -25.32 16.04 -20.16
N VAL A 397 -25.83 16.21 -18.93
CA VAL A 397 -26.45 17.46 -18.46
C VAL A 397 -25.51 18.67 -18.58
N ALA A 398 -24.21 18.47 -18.36
CA ALA A 398 -23.19 19.53 -18.44
C ALA A 398 -22.97 20.07 -19.86
N THR A 399 -23.47 19.38 -20.89
CA THR A 399 -23.40 19.82 -22.30
C THR A 399 -24.60 20.66 -22.73
N THR A 400 -25.59 20.83 -21.86
CA THR A 400 -26.81 21.57 -22.19
C THR A 400 -26.57 23.09 -22.26
N VAL A 401 -27.30 23.78 -23.13
CA VAL A 401 -27.23 25.24 -23.24
C VAL A 401 -27.70 25.89 -21.93
N ASP A 402 -26.95 26.89 -21.46
CA ASP A 402 -27.15 27.56 -20.16
C ASP A 402 -27.15 26.58 -18.97
N TYR A 403 -26.43 25.46 -19.09
CA TYR A 403 -26.33 24.40 -18.09
C TYR A 403 -26.18 24.93 -16.65
N ARG A 404 -25.17 25.77 -16.39
CA ARG A 404 -24.90 26.29 -15.04
C ARG A 404 -26.09 27.05 -14.45
N VAL A 405 -26.68 27.96 -15.24
CA VAL A 405 -27.85 28.75 -14.82
C VAL A 405 -29.04 27.83 -14.52
N LYS A 406 -29.28 26.83 -15.37
CA LYS A 406 -30.37 25.85 -15.20
C LYS A 406 -30.18 24.98 -13.96
N VAL A 407 -28.95 24.54 -13.67
CA VAL A 407 -28.63 23.79 -12.44
C VAL A 407 -28.86 24.67 -11.22
N LEU A 408 -28.29 25.88 -11.21
CA LEU A 408 -28.39 26.82 -10.09
C LEU A 408 -29.84 27.24 -9.81
N GLU A 409 -30.70 27.33 -10.82
CA GLU A 409 -32.14 27.61 -10.64
C GLU A 409 -32.84 26.60 -9.72
N ASN A 410 -32.40 25.33 -9.71
CA ASN A 410 -32.96 24.29 -8.84
C ASN A 410 -32.67 24.51 -7.35
N PHE A 411 -31.71 25.37 -7.01
CA PHE A 411 -31.35 25.70 -5.62
C PHE A 411 -32.04 26.99 -5.11
N GLY A 412 -32.83 27.66 -5.95
CA GLY A 412 -33.64 28.82 -5.55
C GLY A 412 -32.81 29.94 -4.91
N GLU A 413 -33.21 30.39 -3.71
CA GLU A 413 -32.50 31.43 -2.94
C GLU A 413 -31.06 31.03 -2.57
N ARG A 414 -30.80 29.72 -2.47
CA ARG A 414 -29.51 29.17 -2.09
C ARG A 414 -28.54 29.04 -3.27
N ALA A 415 -28.96 29.41 -4.49
CA ALA A 415 -28.09 29.34 -5.66
C ALA A 415 -26.71 29.98 -5.44
N LYS A 416 -26.64 31.10 -4.71
CA LYS A 416 -25.38 31.81 -4.37
C LYS A 416 -24.42 31.02 -3.46
N GLU A 417 -24.93 30.03 -2.73
CA GLU A 417 -24.16 29.19 -1.79
C GLU A 417 -23.49 28.04 -2.53
N ILE A 418 -23.99 27.66 -3.71
CA ILE A 418 -23.54 26.48 -4.46
C ILE A 418 -22.28 26.77 -5.27
N CYS A 419 -21.19 26.09 -4.94
CA CYS A 419 -20.02 25.93 -5.77
C CYS A 419 -20.27 24.79 -6.78
N LEU A 420 -20.57 25.16 -8.04
CA LEU A 420 -20.84 24.22 -9.12
C LEU A 420 -19.59 24.02 -9.97
N ASP A 421 -19.15 22.77 -10.11
CA ASP A 421 -18.00 22.38 -10.92
C ASP A 421 -16.71 23.12 -10.55
N ASN A 422 -16.50 23.30 -9.24
CA ASN A 422 -15.39 24.05 -8.62
C ASN A 422 -15.44 25.58 -8.81
N GLU A 423 -16.56 26.13 -9.28
CA GLU A 423 -16.73 27.56 -9.47
C GLU A 423 -17.99 28.09 -8.78
N LYS A 424 -17.85 29.17 -8.00
CA LYS A 424 -19.00 29.92 -7.47
C LYS A 424 -19.77 30.62 -8.58
N PRO A 425 -21.08 30.89 -8.39
CA PRO A 425 -21.89 31.57 -9.38
C PRO A 425 -21.39 33.01 -9.59
N SER A 426 -21.28 33.40 -10.85
CA SER A 426 -21.04 34.80 -11.20
C SER A 426 -22.31 35.63 -11.03
N GLN A 427 -22.17 36.95 -10.83
CA GLN A 427 -23.32 37.85 -10.72
C GLN A 427 -24.29 37.75 -11.92
N PRO A 428 -23.82 37.70 -13.19
CA PRO A 428 -24.73 37.53 -14.33
C PRO A 428 -25.52 36.22 -14.31
N GLU A 429 -24.97 35.14 -13.77
CA GLU A 429 -25.69 33.87 -13.60
C GLU A 429 -26.77 34.01 -12.55
N LEU A 430 -26.48 34.65 -11.40
CA LEU A 430 -27.46 34.89 -10.34
C LEU A 430 -28.60 35.80 -10.79
N ASP A 431 -28.31 36.82 -11.59
CA ASP A 431 -29.32 37.71 -12.17
C ASP A 431 -30.26 36.92 -13.11
N LYS A 432 -29.69 36.06 -13.97
CA LYS A 432 -30.48 35.16 -14.84
C LYS A 432 -31.31 34.17 -14.03
N VAL A 433 -30.74 33.55 -12.99
CA VAL A 433 -31.47 32.62 -12.09
C VAL A 433 -32.66 33.34 -11.44
N SER A 434 -32.47 34.57 -10.97
CA SER A 434 -33.52 35.38 -10.35
C SER A 434 -34.67 35.68 -11.32
N ILE A 435 -34.35 36.01 -12.59
CA ILE A 435 -35.33 36.25 -13.65
C ILE A 435 -36.11 34.97 -13.97
N LEU A 436 -35.41 33.84 -14.18
CA LEU A 436 -36.05 32.55 -14.50
C LEU A 436 -36.99 32.10 -13.38
N ARG A 437 -36.57 32.28 -12.13
CA ARG A 437 -37.39 31.98 -10.97
C ARG A 437 -38.63 32.86 -10.90
N ALA A 438 -38.50 34.18 -11.12
CA ALA A 438 -39.66 35.07 -11.18
C ALA A 438 -40.65 34.65 -12.28
N LEU A 439 -40.15 34.29 -13.47
CA LEU A 439 -40.99 33.78 -14.56
C LEU A 439 -41.68 32.46 -14.20
N ARG A 440 -41.02 31.56 -13.49
CA ARG A 440 -41.60 30.29 -13.01
C ARG A 440 -42.74 30.55 -12.01
N ILE A 441 -42.52 31.44 -11.04
CA ILE A 441 -43.53 31.84 -10.03
C ILE A 441 -44.77 32.45 -10.71
N VAL A 442 -44.57 33.30 -11.71
CA VAL A 442 -45.68 33.90 -12.49
C VAL A 442 -46.44 32.82 -13.27
N LYS A 443 -45.74 31.86 -13.89
CA LYS A 443 -46.37 30.73 -14.59
C LYS A 443 -47.19 29.84 -13.66
N GLU A 444 -46.81 29.72 -12.39
CA GLU A 444 -47.55 29.01 -11.35
C GLU A 444 -48.73 29.82 -10.76
N GLY A 445 -49.00 31.03 -11.28
CA GLY A 445 -50.10 31.89 -10.83
C GLY A 445 -49.84 32.62 -9.50
N LYS A 446 -48.58 32.72 -9.07
CA LYS A 446 -48.16 33.41 -7.84
C LYS A 446 -47.46 34.74 -8.19
N THR A 447 -47.44 35.68 -7.25
CA THR A 447 -46.73 36.97 -7.36
C THR A 447 -45.28 36.84 -6.89
N PRO A 448 -44.26 37.20 -7.70
CA PRO A 448 -42.87 37.23 -7.25
C PRO A 448 -42.64 38.35 -6.22
N THR A 449 -41.95 38.04 -5.12
CA THR A 449 -41.47 39.03 -4.15
C THR A 449 -40.00 39.37 -4.44
N PHE A 450 -39.71 40.63 -4.76
CA PHE A 450 -38.35 41.12 -4.95
C PHE A 450 -37.89 41.84 -3.68
N ASN A 451 -36.82 41.35 -3.03
CA ASN A 451 -36.17 42.08 -1.94
C ASN A 451 -35.34 43.23 -2.55
N ASN A 452 -35.95 44.40 -2.68
CA ASN A 452 -35.27 45.63 -3.08
C ASN A 452 -34.36 46.14 -1.95
N ASN A 453 -33.07 45.82 -2.00
CA ASN A 453 -32.06 46.44 -1.13
C ASN A 453 -30.81 46.91 -1.88
N SER A 454 -30.94 47.33 -3.15
CA SER A 454 -29.78 47.84 -3.92
C SER A 454 -30.12 48.85 -5.03
N PHE A 455 -31.12 49.72 -4.82
CA PHE A 455 -31.26 50.93 -5.64
C PHE A 455 -31.73 52.13 -4.80
N SER A 456 -30.85 52.65 -3.94
CA SER A 456 -30.94 54.03 -3.48
C SER A 456 -29.91 54.87 -4.24
N ASN A 457 -30.21 55.17 -5.51
CA ASN A 457 -29.56 56.30 -6.18
C ASN A 457 -30.31 57.56 -5.75
N SER A 458 -29.75 58.29 -4.79
CA SER A 458 -30.14 59.66 -4.49
C SER A 458 -29.60 60.59 -5.57
N PHE A 459 -30.47 61.02 -6.49
CA PHE A 459 -30.29 62.27 -7.22
C PHE A 459 -31.02 63.38 -6.47
N THR A 460 -30.25 64.26 -5.82
CA THR A 460 -30.49 65.70 -5.67
C THR A 460 -29.19 66.35 -5.23
#